data_AF-A0A4J1SST7-F1
#
_entry.id   AF-A0A4J1SST7-F1
#
_cell.length_a   1.000
_cell.length_b   1.000
_cell.length_c   1.000
_cell.angle_alpha   90.00
_cell.angle_beta   90.00
_cell.angle_gamma   90.00
#
_symmetry.space_group_name_H-M   'P 1'
#
loop_
_entity.id
_entity.type
_entity.pdbx_description
1 polymer ?
#
loop_
_entity_poly.entity_id
_entity_poly.type
_entity_poly.pdbx_seq_one_letter_code
_entity_poly.pdbx_strand_id
1 'polypeptide(L)'
;MKDLVQKLASKGELSTADNEMIELLARFNERQASFFGQFSVRGYVNYDKHVAKYLKILPDQFSYQAIEDVVKADAEKNTSNNEMGMENYFYNEQIKKDLKKLKDSQKSFTYLKSPEYNDLQLVLTQFSKSKVNPIFIIPPVNKKWMDYAGLREDMYQQTVQKIRYQLESQGFTNIADFSKDGGEPFFMKDTIHLGWLGWLAFDKAVDPFLSNPTPAPTYHLNERFFSKDWATYDGDVKEFQ
;
A
#
# COMPACT_ATOMS: atom_id res chain seq x y z
N MET A 1 -15.14 -12.64 24.54
CA MET A 1 -14.57 -11.60 23.64
C MET A 1 -15.65 -10.74 22.97
N LYS A 2 -16.74 -11.29 22.40
CA LYS A 2 -17.80 -10.50 21.74
C LYS A 2 -18.34 -9.36 22.61
N ASP A 3 -18.69 -9.64 23.85
CA ASP A 3 -19.27 -8.64 24.77
C ASP A 3 -18.28 -7.50 25.08
N LEU A 4 -16.98 -7.81 25.19
CA LEU A 4 -15.92 -6.81 25.39
C LEU A 4 -15.80 -5.88 24.18
N VAL A 5 -15.81 -6.43 22.97
CA VAL A 5 -15.77 -5.65 21.73
C VAL A 5 -17.02 -4.77 21.60
N GLN A 6 -18.19 -5.27 21.98
CA GLN A 6 -19.42 -4.49 21.98
C GLN A 6 -19.37 -3.32 22.99
N LYS A 7 -18.82 -3.54 24.19
CA LYS A 7 -18.59 -2.46 25.17
C LYS A 7 -17.70 -1.36 24.60
N LEU A 8 -16.58 -1.74 23.96
CA LEU A 8 -15.69 -0.76 23.32
C LEU A 8 -16.38 -0.01 22.17
N ALA A 9 -17.13 -0.71 21.32
CA ALA A 9 -17.84 -0.11 20.20
C ALA A 9 -18.93 0.88 20.62
N SER A 10 -19.56 0.66 21.78
CA SER A 10 -20.55 1.57 22.37
C SER A 10 -19.93 2.68 23.24
N LYS A 11 -18.60 2.82 23.24
CA LYS A 11 -17.84 3.75 24.11
C LYS A 11 -18.05 3.51 25.61
N GLY A 12 -18.42 2.29 26.01
CA GLY A 12 -18.52 1.89 27.40
C GLY A 12 -17.16 1.57 28.02
N GLU A 13 -17.01 1.85 29.31
CA GLU A 13 -15.82 1.45 30.07
C GLU A 13 -15.84 -0.04 30.39
N LEU A 14 -14.65 -0.65 30.43
CA LEU A 14 -14.45 -2.03 30.84
C LEU A 14 -14.36 -2.11 32.37
N SER A 15 -15.05 -3.08 32.98
CA SER A 15 -14.94 -3.32 34.42
C SER A 15 -13.57 -3.90 34.81
N THR A 16 -13.23 -3.88 36.09
CA THR A 16 -11.98 -4.50 36.60
C THR A 16 -11.89 -5.98 36.20
N ALA A 17 -12.99 -6.73 36.33
CA ALA A 17 -13.03 -8.14 35.94
C ALA A 17 -12.86 -8.35 34.42
N ASP A 18 -13.40 -7.45 33.59
CA ASP A 18 -13.16 -7.48 32.14
C ASP A 18 -11.67 -7.30 31.83
N ASN A 19 -11.02 -6.33 32.48
CA ASN A 19 -9.59 -6.04 32.28
C ASN A 19 -8.68 -7.19 32.74
N GLU A 20 -8.93 -7.78 33.92
CA GLU A 20 -8.17 -8.94 34.41
C GLU A 20 -8.26 -10.13 33.43
N MET A 21 -9.45 -10.39 32.88
CA MET A 21 -9.64 -11.45 31.88
C MET A 21 -8.89 -11.15 30.59
N ILE A 22 -8.94 -9.91 30.09
CA ILE A 22 -8.21 -9.49 28.88
C ILE A 22 -6.71 -9.71 29.07
N GLU A 23 -6.16 -9.25 30.19
CA GLU A 23 -4.74 -9.37 30.49
C GLU A 23 -4.27 -10.84 30.56
N LEU A 24 -5.04 -11.70 31.22
CA LEU A 24 -4.73 -13.13 31.31
C LEU A 24 -4.68 -13.78 29.93
N LEU A 25 -5.71 -13.55 29.11
CA LEU A 25 -5.82 -14.15 27.78
C LEU A 25 -4.77 -13.57 26.81
N ALA A 26 -4.48 -12.28 26.89
CA ALA A 26 -3.43 -11.65 26.09
C ALA A 26 -2.05 -12.25 26.40
N ARG A 27 -1.69 -12.37 27.69
CA ARG A 27 -0.43 -13.00 28.12
C ARG A 27 -0.34 -14.46 27.69
N PHE A 28 -1.43 -15.20 27.81
CA PHE A 28 -1.48 -16.60 27.35
C PHE A 28 -1.24 -16.69 25.84
N ASN A 29 -1.95 -15.88 25.05
CA ASN A 29 -1.84 -15.88 23.60
C ASN A 29 -0.46 -15.44 23.11
N GLU A 30 0.16 -14.44 23.73
CA GLU A 30 1.51 -14.00 23.42
C GLU A 30 2.54 -15.11 23.66
N ARG A 31 2.46 -15.78 24.82
CA ARG A 31 3.34 -16.92 25.15
C ARG A 31 3.11 -18.11 24.22
N GLN A 32 1.85 -18.41 23.89
CA GLN A 32 1.51 -19.48 22.95
C GLN A 32 2.06 -19.16 21.55
N ALA A 33 1.86 -17.94 21.07
CA ALA A 33 2.35 -17.51 19.75
C ALA A 33 3.88 -17.50 19.68
N SER A 34 4.57 -16.98 20.70
CA SER A 34 6.04 -16.95 20.71
C SER A 34 6.64 -18.36 20.77
N PHE A 35 6.07 -19.25 21.58
CA PHE A 35 6.58 -20.60 21.74
C PHE A 35 6.31 -21.49 20.52
N PHE A 36 5.09 -21.49 19.98
CA PHE A 36 4.72 -22.39 18.88
C PHE A 36 4.96 -21.79 17.49
N GLY A 37 4.97 -20.47 17.36
CA GLY A 37 5.15 -19.78 16.07
C GLY A 37 6.55 -19.96 15.49
N GLN A 38 7.58 -20.10 16.33
CA GLN A 38 8.97 -20.26 15.91
C GLN A 38 9.24 -21.57 15.14
N PHE A 39 8.38 -22.58 15.24
CA PHE A 39 8.53 -23.86 14.53
C PHE A 39 8.06 -23.81 13.07
N SER A 40 7.55 -22.66 12.61
CA SER A 40 7.16 -22.46 11.21
C SER A 40 8.41 -22.33 10.31
N VAL A 41 8.61 -23.30 9.42
CA VAL A 41 9.75 -23.34 8.47
C VAL A 41 9.39 -22.91 7.05
N ARG A 42 8.21 -22.27 6.85
CA ARG A 42 7.72 -21.90 5.50
C ARG A 42 8.64 -20.91 4.75
N GLY A 43 9.50 -20.17 5.45
CA GLY A 43 10.35 -19.12 4.86
C GLY A 43 11.54 -19.63 4.03
N TYR A 44 12.10 -20.80 4.35
CA TYR A 44 13.40 -21.23 3.80
C TYR A 44 13.38 -21.44 2.27
N VAL A 45 12.34 -22.09 1.73
CA VAL A 45 12.24 -22.34 0.28
C VAL A 45 11.93 -21.06 -0.52
N ASN A 46 11.31 -20.06 0.11
CA ASN A 46 10.93 -18.82 -0.56
C ASN A 46 12.12 -17.86 -0.69
N TYR A 47 13.13 -17.95 0.19
CA TYR A 47 14.33 -17.13 0.11
C TYR A 47 15.11 -17.38 -1.20
N ASP A 48 15.37 -18.65 -1.52
CA ASP A 48 16.13 -18.99 -2.72
C ASP A 48 15.40 -18.58 -4.01
N LYS A 49 14.08 -18.74 -4.02
CA LYS A 49 13.22 -18.43 -5.18
C LYS A 49 13.07 -16.93 -5.43
N HIS A 50 12.96 -16.13 -4.37
CA HIS A 50 12.58 -14.72 -4.48
C HIS A 50 13.74 -13.75 -4.22
N VAL A 51 14.83 -14.19 -3.57
CA VAL A 51 15.99 -13.33 -3.26
C VAL A 51 17.26 -13.89 -3.92
N ALA A 52 17.73 -15.07 -3.51
CA ALA A 52 19.05 -15.57 -3.91
C ALA A 52 19.21 -15.75 -5.43
N LYS A 53 18.11 -16.08 -6.13
CA LYS A 53 18.07 -16.14 -7.59
C LYS A 53 18.48 -14.80 -8.25
N TYR A 54 17.99 -13.67 -7.75
CA TYR A 54 18.20 -12.36 -8.37
C TYR A 54 19.53 -11.71 -7.98
N LEU A 55 20.13 -12.12 -6.84
CA LEU A 55 21.49 -11.71 -6.49
C LEU A 55 22.52 -12.07 -7.57
N LYS A 56 22.28 -13.15 -8.33
CA LYS A 56 23.21 -13.65 -9.37
C LYS A 56 23.25 -12.82 -10.64
N ILE A 57 22.24 -11.98 -10.87
CA ILE A 57 22.12 -11.18 -12.11
C ILE A 57 22.37 -9.70 -11.88
N LEU A 58 22.46 -9.26 -10.62
CA LEU A 58 22.74 -7.88 -10.27
C LEU A 58 24.25 -7.59 -10.36
N PRO A 59 24.65 -6.35 -10.68
CA PRO A 59 26.05 -5.94 -10.64
C PRO A 59 26.58 -5.92 -9.20
N ASP A 60 27.84 -6.30 -9.00
CA ASP A 60 28.50 -6.28 -7.70
C ASP A 60 28.63 -4.85 -7.12
N GLN A 61 28.73 -3.85 -8.00
CA GLN A 61 28.79 -2.43 -7.63
C GLN A 61 27.43 -1.78 -7.86
N PHE A 62 26.91 -1.10 -6.83
CA PHE A 62 25.62 -0.43 -6.92
C PHE A 62 25.67 0.75 -7.89
N SER A 63 24.75 0.74 -8.86
CA SER A 63 24.43 1.87 -9.73
C SER A 63 23.02 1.67 -10.26
N TYR A 64 22.17 2.69 -10.11
CA TYR A 64 20.82 2.63 -10.65
C TYR A 64 20.80 2.30 -12.14
N GLN A 65 21.73 2.86 -12.92
CA GLN A 65 21.78 2.61 -14.37
C GLN A 65 22.13 1.15 -14.69
N ALA A 66 23.13 0.58 -14.00
CA ALA A 66 23.55 -0.80 -14.25
C ALA A 66 22.45 -1.81 -13.84
N ILE A 67 21.71 -1.51 -12.77
CA ILE A 67 20.56 -2.32 -12.35
C ILE A 67 19.39 -2.16 -13.34
N GLU A 68 19.12 -0.93 -13.79
CA GLU A 68 18.10 -0.62 -14.79
C GLU A 68 18.29 -1.43 -16.08
N ASP A 69 19.52 -1.55 -16.59
CA ASP A 69 19.82 -2.32 -17.80
C ASP A 69 19.43 -3.80 -17.65
N VAL A 70 19.77 -4.42 -16.51
CA VAL A 70 19.41 -5.83 -16.21
C VAL A 70 17.90 -6.00 -16.05
N VAL A 71 17.29 -5.10 -15.29
CA VAL A 71 15.85 -5.16 -14.96
C VAL A 71 14.99 -4.90 -16.19
N LYS A 72 15.40 -4.00 -17.08
CA LYS A 72 14.72 -3.71 -18.34
C LYS A 72 14.74 -4.91 -19.27
N ALA A 73 15.88 -5.59 -19.41
CA ALA A 73 15.97 -6.82 -20.19
C ALA A 73 15.05 -7.93 -19.64
N ASP A 74 14.93 -8.07 -18.31
CA ASP A 74 13.98 -8.99 -17.69
C ASP A 74 12.52 -8.57 -17.98
N ALA A 75 12.20 -7.28 -17.86
CA ALA A 75 10.86 -6.76 -18.13
C ALA A 75 10.42 -7.01 -19.58
N GLU A 76 11.28 -6.70 -20.55
CA GLU A 76 11.02 -6.93 -21.99
C GLU A 76 10.74 -8.40 -22.28
N LYS A 77 11.51 -9.32 -21.69
CA LYS A 77 11.32 -10.76 -21.85
C LYS A 77 9.98 -11.24 -21.27
N ASN A 78 9.57 -10.68 -20.13
CA ASN A 78 8.41 -11.13 -19.37
C ASN A 78 7.12 -10.36 -19.67
N THR A 79 7.12 -9.43 -20.63
CA THR A 79 5.95 -8.65 -21.06
C THR A 79 5.63 -8.84 -22.56
N SER A 80 6.05 -9.97 -23.13
CA SER A 80 6.02 -10.26 -24.57
C SER A 80 4.67 -10.69 -25.15
N ASN A 81 3.67 -11.02 -24.32
CA ASN A 81 2.40 -11.58 -24.81
C ASN A 81 1.22 -10.58 -24.85
N ASN A 82 1.46 -9.31 -24.51
CA ASN A 82 0.47 -8.25 -24.52
C ASN A 82 1.13 -6.88 -24.72
N GLU A 83 0.38 -5.92 -25.26
CA GLU A 83 0.87 -4.56 -25.52
C GLU A 83 0.56 -3.57 -24.37
N MET A 84 -0.03 -4.05 -23.28
CA MET A 84 -0.38 -3.26 -22.10
C MET A 84 0.76 -3.17 -21.08
N GLY A 85 1.88 -3.86 -21.32
CA GLY A 85 3.06 -3.86 -20.44
C GLY A 85 2.88 -4.69 -19.17
N MET A 86 1.92 -5.62 -19.15
CA MET A 86 1.68 -6.50 -18.01
C MET A 86 2.55 -7.74 -18.09
N GLU A 87 2.93 -8.31 -16.94
CA GLU A 87 3.60 -9.61 -16.91
C GLU A 87 2.81 -10.70 -17.64
N ASN A 88 3.52 -11.52 -18.42
CA ASN A 88 3.00 -12.63 -19.20
C ASN A 88 2.10 -13.58 -18.41
N TYR A 89 2.52 -13.95 -17.19
CA TYR A 89 1.77 -14.84 -16.31
C TYR A 89 0.46 -14.19 -15.86
N PHE A 90 0.54 -12.98 -15.29
CA PHE A 90 -0.63 -12.22 -14.85
C PHE A 90 -1.65 -12.02 -15.99
N TYR A 91 -1.20 -11.59 -17.17
CA TYR A 91 -2.09 -11.35 -18.30
C TYR A 91 -2.85 -12.62 -18.70
N ASN A 92 -2.17 -13.77 -18.78
CA ASN A 92 -2.81 -15.04 -19.15
C ASN A 92 -3.86 -15.50 -18.14
N GLU A 93 -3.58 -15.36 -16.85
CA GLU A 93 -4.44 -15.86 -15.77
C GLU A 93 -5.61 -14.94 -15.47
N GLN A 94 -5.38 -13.62 -15.43
CA GLN A 94 -6.36 -12.66 -14.91
C GLN A 94 -7.08 -11.84 -15.99
N ILE A 95 -6.46 -11.64 -17.17
CA ILE A 95 -6.96 -10.67 -18.15
C ILE A 95 -7.43 -11.34 -19.43
N LYS A 96 -6.62 -12.23 -20.00
CA LYS A 96 -6.78 -12.74 -21.38
C LYS A 96 -8.15 -13.36 -21.67
N LYS A 97 -8.68 -14.17 -20.75
CA LYS A 97 -9.94 -14.90 -20.94
C LYS A 97 -11.16 -13.98 -20.89
N ASP A 98 -11.10 -12.93 -20.08
CA ASP A 98 -12.22 -12.00 -19.85
C ASP A 98 -12.02 -10.62 -20.48
N LEU A 99 -10.97 -10.45 -21.31
CA LEU A 99 -10.57 -9.18 -21.90
C LEU A 99 -11.76 -8.40 -22.48
N LYS A 100 -12.63 -9.06 -23.26
CA LYS A 100 -13.83 -8.43 -23.84
C LYS A 100 -14.81 -7.88 -22.80
N LYS A 101 -15.01 -8.60 -21.69
CA LYS A 101 -15.90 -8.17 -20.59
C LYS A 101 -15.28 -7.04 -19.76
N LEU A 102 -13.96 -6.98 -19.72
CA LEU A 102 -13.22 -5.99 -18.93
C LEU A 102 -13.18 -4.60 -19.59
N LYS A 103 -13.45 -4.49 -20.90
CA LYS A 103 -13.57 -3.19 -21.58
C LYS A 103 -14.64 -2.36 -20.89
N ASP A 104 -14.30 -1.13 -20.52
CA ASP A 104 -15.22 -0.17 -19.89
C ASP A 104 -15.84 -0.62 -18.55
N SER A 105 -15.34 -1.71 -17.95
CA SER A 105 -15.88 -2.28 -16.71
C SER A 105 -15.75 -1.38 -15.49
N GLN A 106 -14.89 -0.36 -15.53
CA GLN A 106 -14.56 0.53 -14.42
C GLN A 106 -15.02 1.98 -14.64
N LYS A 107 -15.86 2.25 -15.66
CA LYS A 107 -16.35 3.61 -15.98
C LYS A 107 -16.97 4.36 -14.80
N SER A 108 -17.72 3.65 -13.95
CA SER A 108 -18.39 4.21 -12.78
C SER A 108 -17.64 3.99 -11.47
N PHE A 109 -16.44 3.39 -11.51
CA PHE A 109 -15.65 3.23 -10.29
C PHE A 109 -15.29 4.59 -9.71
N THR A 110 -15.31 4.65 -8.39
CA THR A 110 -14.85 5.79 -7.61
C THR A 110 -14.21 5.30 -6.32
N TYR A 111 -13.09 5.90 -5.96
CA TYR A 111 -12.37 5.63 -4.72
C TYR A 111 -12.50 6.79 -3.71
N LEU A 112 -13.31 7.81 -4.04
CA LEU A 112 -13.55 8.97 -3.17
C LEU A 112 -14.36 8.61 -1.92
N LYS A 113 -15.23 7.60 -2.02
CA LYS A 113 -16.10 7.16 -0.92
C LYS A 113 -15.69 5.78 -0.45
N SER A 114 -15.12 5.69 0.75
CA SER A 114 -14.61 4.42 1.28
C SER A 114 -14.52 4.44 2.81
N PRO A 115 -14.89 3.34 3.51
CA PRO A 115 -14.56 3.19 4.92
C PRO A 115 -13.04 3.11 5.16
N GLU A 116 -12.24 2.77 4.14
CA GLU A 116 -10.78 2.64 4.23
C GLU A 116 -10.10 3.95 4.67
N TYR A 117 -10.72 5.11 4.42
CA TYR A 117 -10.22 6.39 4.96
C TYR A 117 -10.24 6.44 6.50
N ASN A 118 -11.26 5.83 7.12
CA ASN A 118 -11.36 5.72 8.57
C ASN A 118 -10.39 4.66 9.11
N ASP A 119 -10.21 3.56 8.38
CA ASP A 119 -9.28 2.50 8.75
C ASP A 119 -7.82 2.99 8.66
N LEU A 120 -7.48 3.78 7.63
CA LEU A 120 -6.20 4.51 7.55
C LEU A 120 -5.99 5.39 8.79
N GLN A 121 -7.04 6.05 9.29
CA GLN A 121 -6.93 6.89 10.48
C GLN A 121 -6.54 6.10 11.74
N LEU A 122 -6.91 4.80 11.83
CA LEU A 122 -6.43 3.93 12.93
C LEU A 122 -4.90 3.78 12.86
N VAL A 123 -4.36 3.55 11.66
CA VAL A 123 -2.91 3.43 11.44
C VAL A 123 -2.18 4.73 11.76
N LEU A 124 -2.67 5.88 11.28
CA LEU A 124 -2.07 7.20 11.55
C LEU A 124 -2.09 7.53 13.05
N THR A 125 -3.19 7.20 13.72
CA THR A 125 -3.29 7.35 15.18
C THR A 125 -2.25 6.49 15.89
N GLN A 126 -2.04 5.25 15.43
CA GLN A 126 -1.04 4.36 16.01
C GLN A 126 0.39 4.84 15.74
N PHE A 127 0.69 5.32 14.53
CA PHE A 127 2.00 5.91 14.21
C PHE A 127 2.29 7.12 15.10
N SER A 128 1.30 7.97 15.34
CA SER A 128 1.46 9.10 16.25
C SER A 128 1.73 8.67 17.69
N LYS A 129 0.95 7.72 18.23
CA LYS A 129 1.15 7.19 19.59
C LYS A 129 2.52 6.54 19.76
N SER A 130 2.95 5.76 18.77
CA SER A 130 4.23 5.03 18.78
C SER A 130 5.42 5.87 18.29
N LYS A 131 5.20 7.13 17.88
CA LYS A 131 6.24 8.03 17.32
C LYS A 131 6.99 7.40 16.14
N VAL A 132 6.28 6.67 15.28
CA VAL A 132 6.83 6.12 14.04
C VAL A 132 6.99 7.26 13.04
N ASN A 133 8.10 7.26 12.29
CA ASN A 133 8.33 8.16 11.16
C ASN A 133 8.10 7.37 9.85
N PRO A 134 6.87 7.34 9.31
CA PRO A 134 6.57 6.57 8.11
C PRO A 134 6.98 7.34 6.84
N ILE A 135 7.23 6.59 5.77
CA ILE A 135 7.17 7.07 4.38
C ILE A 135 6.00 6.37 3.69
N PHE A 136 5.09 7.15 3.10
CA PHE A 136 3.91 6.63 2.39
C PHE A 136 4.22 6.51 0.91
N ILE A 137 3.72 5.43 0.30
CA ILE A 137 3.88 5.16 -1.13
C ILE A 137 2.51 5.17 -1.78
N ILE A 138 2.32 6.02 -2.77
CA ILE A 138 1.08 6.07 -3.56
C ILE A 138 1.40 5.51 -4.96
N PRO A 139 1.15 4.21 -5.23
CA PRO A 139 1.39 3.64 -6.55
C PRO A 139 0.39 4.18 -7.58
N PRO A 140 0.69 4.13 -8.89
CA PRO A 140 -0.29 4.39 -9.93
C PRO A 140 -1.10 3.14 -10.28
N VAL A 141 -2.10 3.31 -11.15
CA VAL A 141 -2.69 2.22 -11.96
C VAL A 141 -2.00 2.24 -13.32
N ASN A 142 -1.78 1.06 -13.93
CA ASN A 142 -1.26 0.98 -15.30
C ASN A 142 -2.16 1.80 -16.26
N LYS A 143 -1.58 2.78 -16.95
CA LYS A 143 -2.35 3.77 -17.75
C LYS A 143 -3.09 3.11 -18.90
N LYS A 144 -2.45 2.18 -19.63
CA LYS A 144 -3.09 1.45 -20.72
C LYS A 144 -4.27 0.60 -20.23
N TRP A 145 -4.15 0.02 -19.04
CA TRP A 145 -5.26 -0.68 -18.40
C TRP A 145 -6.38 0.25 -17.98
N MET A 146 -6.05 1.37 -17.32
CA MET A 146 -7.00 2.39 -16.90
C MET A 146 -7.85 2.88 -18.09
N ASP A 147 -7.21 3.19 -19.22
CA ASP A 147 -7.86 3.61 -20.45
C ASP A 147 -8.76 2.50 -21.04
N TYR A 148 -8.30 1.24 -21.01
CA TYR A 148 -9.06 0.10 -21.51
C TYR A 148 -10.31 -0.19 -20.67
N ALA A 149 -10.15 -0.24 -19.35
CA ALA A 149 -11.21 -0.50 -18.38
C ALA A 149 -12.12 0.72 -18.17
N GLY A 150 -11.72 1.90 -18.61
CA GLY A 150 -12.47 3.15 -18.47
C GLY A 150 -12.38 3.74 -17.05
N LEU A 151 -11.36 3.38 -16.28
CA LEU A 151 -11.12 4.00 -14.97
C LEU A 151 -10.66 5.45 -15.17
N ARG A 152 -11.26 6.36 -14.42
CA ARG A 152 -11.13 7.80 -14.63
C ARG A 152 -9.89 8.36 -13.94
N GLU A 153 -8.97 8.94 -14.71
CA GLU A 153 -7.74 9.56 -14.21
C GLU A 153 -8.02 10.78 -13.32
N ASP A 154 -9.03 11.58 -13.65
CA ASP A 154 -9.50 12.71 -12.83
C ASP A 154 -9.97 12.24 -11.45
N MET A 155 -10.80 11.20 -11.41
CA MET A 155 -11.26 10.59 -10.14
C MET A 155 -10.09 10.01 -9.35
N TYR A 156 -9.16 9.33 -10.03
CA TYR A 156 -8.00 8.72 -9.39
C TYR A 156 -7.12 9.78 -8.72
N GLN A 157 -6.81 10.86 -9.43
CA GLN A 157 -6.01 11.97 -8.90
C GLN A 157 -6.74 12.76 -7.80
N GLN A 158 -8.07 12.89 -7.87
CA GLN A 158 -8.87 13.48 -6.78
C GLN A 158 -8.81 12.59 -5.51
N THR A 159 -8.81 11.28 -5.67
CA THR A 159 -8.63 10.32 -4.56
C THR A 159 -7.24 10.47 -3.93
N VAL A 160 -6.19 10.59 -4.75
CA VAL A 160 -4.82 10.84 -4.27
C VAL A 160 -4.75 12.14 -3.46
N GLN A 161 -5.33 13.23 -3.96
CA GLN A 161 -5.40 14.50 -3.23
C GLN A 161 -6.11 14.36 -1.88
N LYS A 162 -7.20 13.59 -1.82
CA LYS A 162 -7.93 13.32 -0.58
C LYS A 162 -7.07 12.54 0.42
N ILE A 163 -6.36 11.51 -0.03
CA ILE A 163 -5.41 10.74 0.80
C ILE A 163 -4.30 11.65 1.32
N ARG A 164 -3.64 12.41 0.42
CA ARG A 164 -2.56 13.33 0.78
C ARG A 164 -3.00 14.36 1.81
N TYR A 165 -4.19 14.95 1.66
CA TYR A 165 -4.72 15.87 2.65
C TYR A 165 -4.83 15.24 4.04
N GLN A 166 -5.39 14.03 4.15
CA GLN A 166 -5.48 13.32 5.43
C GLN A 166 -4.09 13.09 6.05
N LEU A 167 -3.07 12.83 5.24
CA LEU A 167 -1.69 12.67 5.71
C LEU A 167 -1.07 14.01 6.12
N GLU A 168 -0.97 14.94 5.18
CA GLU A 168 -0.23 16.20 5.31
C GLU A 168 -0.87 17.13 6.33
N SER A 169 -2.21 17.20 6.42
CA SER A 169 -2.90 18.04 7.41
C SER A 169 -2.63 17.59 8.85
N GLN A 170 -2.15 16.35 9.06
CA GLN A 170 -1.82 15.79 10.36
C GLN A 170 -0.30 15.74 10.63
N GLY A 171 0.52 16.22 9.69
CA GLY A 171 1.98 16.25 9.79
C GLY A 171 2.72 15.05 9.18
N PHE A 172 2.03 14.17 8.44
CA PHE A 172 2.64 13.07 7.71
C PHE A 172 3.05 13.53 6.30
N THR A 173 4.27 14.03 6.14
CA THR A 173 4.73 14.70 4.92
C THR A 173 5.67 13.88 4.04
N ASN A 174 6.17 12.75 4.53
CA ASN A 174 7.03 11.85 3.72
C ASN A 174 6.14 11.01 2.78
N ILE A 175 5.90 11.51 1.57
CA ILE A 175 5.04 10.85 0.59
C ILE A 175 5.79 10.69 -0.73
N ALA A 176 6.14 9.44 -1.08
CA ALA A 176 6.59 9.08 -2.41
C ALA A 176 5.36 8.80 -3.29
N ASP A 177 4.96 9.81 -4.05
CA ASP A 177 3.76 9.78 -4.88
C ASP A 177 4.11 9.47 -6.33
N PHE A 178 3.79 8.25 -6.74
CA PHE A 178 4.01 7.74 -8.08
C PHE A 178 2.70 7.64 -8.87
N SER A 179 1.60 8.22 -8.37
CA SER A 179 0.25 8.01 -8.90
C SER A 179 0.06 8.45 -10.36
N LYS A 180 0.99 9.22 -10.91
CA LYS A 180 1.01 9.72 -12.29
C LYS A 180 1.95 8.92 -13.22
N ASP A 181 2.69 7.97 -12.67
CA ASP A 181 3.76 7.27 -13.40
C ASP A 181 3.27 5.98 -14.06
N GLY A 182 1.96 5.72 -14.05
CA GLY A 182 1.36 4.50 -14.59
C GLY A 182 1.52 4.31 -16.10
N GLY A 183 1.93 5.35 -16.83
CA GLY A 183 2.24 5.30 -18.26
C GLY A 183 3.71 5.01 -18.57
N GLU A 184 4.59 5.04 -17.56
CA GLU A 184 6.02 4.84 -17.74
C GLU A 184 6.33 3.36 -18.09
N PRO A 185 7.15 3.10 -19.13
CA PRO A 185 7.49 1.74 -19.53
C PRO A 185 8.09 0.92 -18.38
N PHE A 186 7.54 -0.28 -18.16
CA PHE A 186 8.01 -1.23 -17.13
C PHE A 186 7.97 -0.69 -15.70
N PHE A 187 7.21 0.38 -15.44
CA PHE A 187 7.02 0.89 -14.07
C PHE A 187 6.09 -0.02 -13.25
N MET A 188 5.13 -0.65 -13.91
CA MET A 188 4.14 -1.54 -13.31
C MET A 188 4.46 -3.00 -13.63
N LYS A 189 4.26 -3.88 -12.65
CA LYS A 189 4.34 -5.34 -12.84
C LYS A 189 3.08 -5.88 -13.54
N ASP A 190 1.94 -5.33 -13.14
CA ASP A 190 0.61 -5.71 -13.60
C ASP A 190 -0.32 -4.47 -13.68
N THR A 191 -1.59 -4.60 -13.32
CA THR A 191 -2.57 -3.50 -13.36
C THR A 191 -2.40 -2.49 -12.23
N ILE A 192 -1.91 -2.90 -11.05
CA ILE A 192 -1.95 -2.08 -9.82
C ILE A 192 -0.68 -2.16 -8.96
N HIS A 193 0.23 -3.10 -9.21
CA HIS A 193 1.47 -3.24 -8.44
C HIS A 193 2.68 -2.65 -9.17
N LEU A 194 3.53 -1.96 -8.41
CA LEU A 194 4.86 -1.55 -8.86
C LEU A 194 5.67 -2.79 -9.29
N GLY A 195 6.44 -2.65 -10.36
CA GLY A 195 7.32 -3.68 -10.89
C GLY A 195 8.61 -3.07 -11.39
N TRP A 196 9.58 -3.94 -11.72
CA TRP A 196 10.79 -3.60 -12.48
C TRP A 196 11.34 -2.17 -12.21
N LEU A 197 11.10 -1.21 -13.10
CA LEU A 197 11.65 0.15 -12.99
C LEU A 197 10.93 1.01 -11.95
N GLY A 198 9.67 0.71 -11.65
CA GLY A 198 8.94 1.31 -10.53
C GLY A 198 9.58 0.97 -9.18
N TRP A 199 10.22 -0.20 -9.03
CA TRP A 199 11.00 -0.52 -7.84
C TRP A 199 12.27 0.33 -7.71
N LEU A 200 12.89 0.74 -8.83
CA LEU A 200 14.01 1.68 -8.79
C LEU A 200 13.56 3.09 -8.41
N ALA A 201 12.39 3.53 -8.88
CA ALA A 201 11.80 4.80 -8.46
C ALA A 201 11.43 4.78 -6.97
N PHE A 202 10.82 3.69 -6.50
CA PHE A 202 10.56 3.44 -5.08
C PHE A 202 11.86 3.53 -4.26
N ASP A 203 12.91 2.83 -4.68
CA ASP A 203 14.18 2.76 -3.97
C ASP A 203 14.84 4.14 -3.85
N LYS A 204 14.81 4.95 -4.92
CA LYS A 204 15.32 6.33 -4.91
C LYS A 204 14.64 7.23 -3.87
N ALA A 205 13.41 6.93 -3.45
CA ALA A 205 12.72 7.66 -2.40
C ALA A 205 12.92 7.03 -1.01
N VAL A 206 12.93 5.70 -0.95
CA VAL A 206 12.89 4.94 0.31
C VAL A 206 14.28 4.70 0.89
N ASP A 207 15.28 4.33 0.07
CA ASP A 207 16.63 4.06 0.57
C ASP A 207 17.24 5.30 1.23
N PRO A 208 17.24 6.51 0.63
CA PRO A 208 17.79 7.68 1.30
C PRO A 208 17.10 8.01 2.63
N PHE A 209 15.79 7.75 2.73
CA PHE A 209 15.00 7.95 3.95
C PHE A 209 15.39 6.95 5.06
N LEU A 210 15.54 5.67 4.72
CA LEU A 210 15.89 4.63 5.69
C LEU A 210 17.38 4.61 6.04
N SER A 211 18.25 4.95 5.09
CA SER A 211 19.70 5.04 5.26
C SER A 211 20.12 6.27 6.08
N ASN A 212 19.24 7.26 6.24
CA ASN A 212 19.44 8.43 7.10
C ASN A 212 18.28 8.58 8.10
N PRO A 213 18.20 7.72 9.15
CA PRO A 213 17.07 7.71 10.07
C PRO A 213 16.91 9.04 10.80
N THR A 214 15.68 9.58 10.76
CA THR A 214 15.30 10.79 11.49
C THR A 214 14.13 10.50 12.43
N PRO A 215 14.06 11.16 13.60
CA PRO A 215 12.92 11.00 14.51
C PRO A 215 11.64 11.54 13.87
N ALA A 216 10.50 10.96 14.25
CA ALA A 216 9.20 11.45 13.81
C ALA A 216 8.94 12.89 14.30
N PRO A 217 8.26 13.73 13.50
CA PRO A 217 7.79 15.03 13.96
C PRO A 217 6.65 14.87 14.97
N THR A 218 6.21 15.99 15.56
CA THR A 218 4.95 16.01 16.30
C THR A 218 3.77 16.04 15.34
N TYR A 219 2.91 15.02 15.40
CA TYR A 219 1.69 14.93 14.60
C TYR A 219 0.51 15.64 15.28
N HIS A 220 -0.41 16.14 14.45
CA HIS A 220 -1.62 16.84 14.88
C HIS A 220 -2.84 16.06 14.39
N LEU A 221 -3.24 15.04 15.15
CA LEU A 221 -4.33 14.15 14.74
C LEU A 221 -5.68 14.88 14.70
N ASN A 222 -6.50 14.58 13.69
CA ASN A 222 -7.88 15.06 13.57
C ASN A 222 -8.87 13.88 13.61
N GLU A 223 -9.65 13.79 14.69
CA GLU A 223 -10.63 12.72 14.88
C GLU A 223 -11.79 12.76 13.85
N ARG A 224 -12.01 13.88 13.15
CA ARG A 224 -13.00 13.96 12.07
C ARG A 224 -12.71 12.97 10.94
N PHE A 225 -11.46 12.53 10.78
CA PHE A 225 -11.12 11.49 9.82
C PHE A 225 -11.63 10.08 10.18
N PHE A 226 -12.14 9.87 11.39
CA PHE A 226 -12.91 8.66 11.74
C PHE A 226 -14.40 8.75 11.37
N SER A 227 -14.88 9.92 10.94
CA SER A 227 -16.30 10.13 10.67
C SER A 227 -16.75 9.52 9.34
N LYS A 228 -18.05 9.23 9.26
CA LYS A 228 -18.71 8.90 7.99
C LYS A 228 -18.67 10.07 7.00
N ASP A 229 -18.65 11.30 7.50
CA ASP A 229 -18.60 12.51 6.67
C ASP A 229 -17.31 12.52 5.86
N TRP A 230 -16.16 12.30 6.51
CA TRP A 230 -14.88 12.15 5.79
C TRP A 230 -14.89 10.96 4.83
N ALA A 231 -15.36 9.79 5.28
CA ALA A 231 -15.41 8.57 4.48
C ALA A 231 -16.24 8.73 3.20
N THR A 232 -17.23 9.62 3.19
CA THR A 232 -18.15 9.83 2.06
C THR A 232 -17.99 11.18 1.37
N TYR A 233 -17.04 12.02 1.80
CA TYR A 233 -16.77 13.34 1.26
C TYR A 233 -16.30 13.29 -0.21
N ASP A 234 -16.91 14.11 -1.06
CA ASP A 234 -16.63 14.21 -2.50
C ASP A 234 -16.37 15.67 -2.98
N GLY A 235 -16.32 16.63 -2.06
CA GLY A 235 -16.02 18.04 -2.33
C GLY A 235 -14.53 18.36 -2.47
N ASP A 236 -14.19 19.66 -2.58
CA ASP A 236 -12.80 20.14 -2.52
C ASP A 236 -12.24 19.88 -1.12
N VAL A 237 -11.17 19.10 -1.04
CA VAL A 237 -10.57 18.70 0.23
C VAL A 237 -10.14 19.87 1.11
N LYS A 238 -9.86 21.04 0.53
CA LYS A 238 -9.52 22.27 1.26
C LYS A 238 -10.70 22.88 2.02
N GLU A 239 -11.93 22.52 1.64
CA GLU A 239 -13.16 22.99 2.30
C GLU A 239 -13.60 22.03 3.42
N PHE A 240 -12.96 20.87 3.56
CA PHE A 240 -13.19 19.95 4.67
C PHE A 240 -12.50 20.47 5.94
N GLN A 241 -13.25 21.21 6.75
CA GLN A 241 -12.85 21.65 8.09
C GLN A 241 -13.14 20.57 9.13
#